data_AF-A0A9P4JAJ8-F1
#
_entry.id   AF-A0A9P4JAJ8-F1
#
_cell.length_a   1.000
_cell.length_b   1.000
_cell.length_c   1.000
_cell.angle_alpha   90.00
_cell.angle_beta   90.00
_cell.angle_gamma   90.00
#
_symmetry.space_group_name_H-M   'P 1'
#
loop_
_entity.id
_entity.type
_entity.pdbx_description
1 polymer ?
#
loop_
_entity_poly.entity_id
_entity_poly.type
_entity_poly.pdbx_seq_one_letter_code
_entity_poly.pdbx_strand_id
1 'polypeptide(L)'
;MTDLLLVLPDFDTAAYSHIIPSLERALITASDILTLDSLDVAKRASVPSAEVRRLKDDLSTQLHGQLAQCHAKGLFDTDWALVSTLDPALDRLLGGGFPAGYLSEITGERYGSCPLPLYHVH
;
A
#
# COMPACT_ATOMS: atom_id res chain seq x y z
N MET A 1 11.05 18.11 2.35
CA MET A 1 9.81 17.66 3.00
C MET A 1 9.68 16.17 2.77
N THR A 2 9.92 15.36 3.79
CA THR A 2 9.75 13.91 3.71
C THR A 2 8.25 13.60 3.74
N ASP A 3 7.80 12.66 2.93
CA ASP A 3 6.41 12.21 2.80
C ASP A 3 5.93 11.36 3.98
N LEU A 4 6.68 11.32 5.09
CA LEU A 4 6.44 10.43 6.22
C LEU A 4 5.07 10.65 6.86
N LEU A 5 4.70 11.91 7.09
CA LEU A 5 3.39 12.30 7.66
C LEU A 5 2.24 12.17 6.66
N LEU A 6 2.54 12.04 5.36
CA LEU A 6 1.52 11.70 4.36
C LEU A 6 1.21 10.21 4.38
N VAL A 7 2.21 9.37 4.58
CA VAL A 7 2.06 7.90 4.64
C VAL A 7 1.52 7.45 6.01
N LEU A 8 1.99 8.06 7.09
CA LEU A 8 1.54 7.78 8.46
C LEU A 8 1.21 9.10 9.19
N PRO A 9 -0.06 9.55 9.15
CA PRO A 9 -0.48 10.81 9.75
C PRO A 9 -0.25 10.88 11.26
N ASP A 10 -0.37 9.74 11.94
CA ASP A 10 -0.27 9.62 13.40
C ASP A 10 1.12 9.15 13.87
N PHE A 11 2.15 9.28 13.04
CA PHE A 11 3.51 8.84 13.39
C PHE A 11 4.17 9.82 14.37
N ASP A 12 4.74 9.30 15.47
CA ASP A 12 5.48 10.12 16.42
C ASP A 12 6.86 10.51 15.86
N THR A 13 6.93 11.70 15.29
CA THR A 13 8.18 12.27 14.74
C THR A 13 9.09 12.85 15.81
N ALA A 14 8.66 12.98 17.07
CA ALA A 14 9.45 13.64 18.11
C ALA A 14 10.75 12.88 18.41
N ALA A 15 10.69 11.54 18.43
CA ALA A 15 11.84 10.66 18.65
C ALA A 15 12.93 10.76 17.57
N TYR A 16 12.59 11.28 16.39
CA TYR A 16 13.47 11.38 15.22
C TYR A 16 13.69 12.81 14.74
N SER A 17 13.26 13.80 15.54
CA SER A 17 13.29 15.22 15.19
C SER A 17 14.68 15.72 14.77
N HIS A 18 15.76 15.11 15.27
CA HIS A 18 17.13 15.47 14.93
C HIS A 18 17.64 14.88 13.60
N ILE A 19 17.04 13.80 13.07
CA ILE A 19 17.41 13.24 11.77
C ILE A 19 16.49 13.64 10.62
N ILE A 20 15.24 14.01 10.93
CA ILE A 20 14.25 14.43 9.94
C ILE A 20 14.80 15.51 8.99
N PRO A 21 15.44 16.61 9.47
CA PRO A 21 15.99 17.63 8.58
C PRO A 21 17.05 17.10 7.61
N SER A 22 17.88 16.16 8.06
CA SER A 22 18.91 15.53 7.22
C SER A 22 18.31 14.59 6.17
N LEU A 23 17.29 13.81 6.54
CA LEU A 23 16.52 12.98 5.62
C LEU A 23 15.83 13.83 4.55
N GLU A 24 15.24 14.95 4.95
CA GLU A 24 14.57 15.88 4.03
C GLU A 24 15.54 16.52 3.02
N ARG A 25 16.72 16.95 3.49
CA ARG A 25 17.76 17.52 2.61
C ARG A 25 18.27 16.50 1.59
N ALA A 26 18.32 15.22 1.98
CA ALA A 26 18.73 14.13 1.11
C ALA A 26 17.58 13.55 0.27
N LEU A 27 16.38 14.15 0.32
CA LEU A 27 15.19 13.73 -0.41
C LEU A 27 14.84 12.25 -0.17
N ILE A 28 15.10 11.76 1.05
CA ILE A 28 14.71 10.40 1.44
C ILE A 28 13.19 10.37 1.63
N THR A 29 12.52 9.44 0.95
CA THR A 29 11.09 9.18 1.11
C THR A 29 10.81 8.05 2.10
N ALA A 30 9.58 7.91 2.58
CA ALA A 30 9.13 6.77 3.37
C ALA A 30 9.34 5.45 2.61
N SER A 31 9.09 5.45 1.29
CA SER A 31 9.38 4.30 0.42
C SER A 31 10.87 3.93 0.44
N ASP A 32 11.78 4.91 0.35
CA ASP A 32 13.21 4.66 0.42
C ASP A 32 13.62 4.02 1.77
N ILE A 33 13.06 4.50 2.89
CA ILE A 33 13.35 3.96 4.23
C ILE A 33 12.91 2.49 4.33
N LEU A 34 11.75 2.16 3.77
CA LEU A 34 11.18 0.81 3.83
C LEU A 34 11.88 -0.17 2.86
N THR A 35 12.24 0.29 1.67
CA THR A 35 12.69 -0.59 0.57
C THR A 35 14.21 -0.70 0.43
N LEU A 36 14.98 0.32 0.80
CA LEU A 36 16.45 0.31 0.70
C LEU A 36 17.12 -0.25 1.96
N ASP A 37 18.43 -0.51 1.84
CA ASP A 37 19.25 -0.88 2.99
C ASP A 37 19.47 0.32 3.93
N SER A 38 19.38 0.06 5.24
CA SER A 38 19.55 1.08 6.28
C SER A 38 20.90 1.81 6.22
N LEU A 39 21.98 1.14 5.78
CA LEU A 39 23.30 1.72 5.65
C LEU A 39 23.38 2.66 4.45
N ASP A 40 22.72 2.34 3.35
CA ASP A 40 22.73 3.17 2.15
C ASP A 40 21.92 4.44 2.35
N VAL A 41 20.76 4.34 3.02
CA VAL A 41 19.98 5.51 3.43
C VAL A 41 20.75 6.39 4.41
N ALA A 42 21.42 5.77 5.40
CA ALA A 42 22.22 6.49 6.39
C ALA A 42 23.39 7.25 5.77
N LYS A 43 24.10 6.63 4.81
CA LYS A 43 25.16 7.28 4.04
C LYS A 43 24.62 8.45 3.23
N ARG A 44 23.50 8.27 2.52
CA ARG A 44 22.89 9.30 1.66
C ARG A 44 22.44 10.53 2.46
N ALA A 45 21.89 10.32 3.65
CA ALA A 45 21.42 11.39 4.53
C ALA A 45 22.45 11.89 5.55
N SER A 46 23.64 11.28 5.63
CA SER A 46 24.66 11.60 6.64
C SER A 46 24.13 11.51 8.08
N VAL A 47 23.41 10.43 8.39
CA VAL A 47 22.83 10.14 9.71
C VAL A 47 23.29 8.78 10.24
N PRO A 48 23.19 8.48 11.55
CA PRO A 48 23.56 7.18 12.09
C PRO A 48 22.66 6.05 11.57
N SER A 49 23.26 4.96 11.07
CA SER A 49 22.52 3.80 10.54
C SER A 49 21.65 3.10 11.57
N ALA A 50 22.04 3.16 12.86
CA ALA A 50 21.23 2.64 13.96
C ALA A 50 19.88 3.35 14.08
N GLU A 51 19.83 4.67 13.83
CA GLU A 51 18.59 5.43 13.92
C GLU A 51 17.69 5.20 12.71
N VAL A 52 18.27 5.10 11.50
CA VAL A 52 17.53 4.73 10.30
C VAL A 52 16.89 3.34 10.46
N ARG A 53 17.61 2.39 11.07
CA ARG A 53 17.08 1.06 11.34
C ARG A 53 15.93 1.10 12.34
N ARG A 54 16.07 1.83 13.45
CA ARG A 54 14.97 2.02 14.41
C ARG A 54 13.76 2.66 13.77
N LEU A 55 13.97 3.71 12.97
CA LEU A 55 12.90 4.37 12.22
C LEU A 55 12.18 3.39 11.28
N LYS A 56 12.93 2.57 10.55
CA LYS A 56 12.37 1.53 9.67
C LYS A 56 11.54 0.51 10.44
N ASP A 57 12.03 0.04 11.59
CA ASP A 57 11.34 -0.95 12.43
C ASP A 57 10.04 -0.38 13.00
N ASP A 58 10.06 0.87 13.47
CA ASP A 58 8.89 1.56 14.02
C ASP A 58 7.85 1.86 12.94
N LEU A 59 8.28 2.35 11.77
CA LEU A 59 7.42 2.52 10.59
C LEU A 59 6.77 1.20 10.17
N SER A 60 7.55 0.12 10.11
CA SER A 60 7.05 -1.20 9.74
C SER A 60 6.02 -1.68 10.75
N THR A 61 6.30 -1.53 12.05
CA THR A 61 5.37 -1.93 13.12
C THR A 61 4.05 -1.18 13.04
N GLN A 62 4.10 0.14 12.85
CA GLN A 62 2.89 0.97 12.76
C GLN A 62 2.08 0.67 11.49
N LEU A 63 2.74 0.46 10.35
CA LEU A 63 2.08 0.06 9.09
C LEU A 63 1.39 -1.31 9.22
N HIS A 64 2.07 -2.31 9.81
CA HIS A 64 1.44 -3.62 10.06
C HIS A 64 0.26 -3.50 11.03
N GLY A 65 0.35 -2.61 12.02
CA GLY A 65 -0.75 -2.30 12.92
C GLY A 65 -1.97 -1.72 12.19
N GLN A 66 -1.77 -0.74 11.32
CA GLN A 66 -2.85 -0.16 10.49
C GLN A 66 -3.45 -1.20 9.54
N LEU A 67 -2.61 -2.02 8.89
CA LEU A 67 -3.10 -3.09 8.03
C LEU A 67 -3.91 -4.13 8.81
N ALA A 68 -3.45 -4.52 10.00
CA ALA A 68 -4.18 -5.44 10.87
C ALA A 68 -5.53 -4.85 11.32
N GLN A 69 -5.59 -3.54 11.59
CA GLN A 69 -6.86 -2.85 11.92
C GLN A 69 -7.81 -2.84 10.71
N CYS A 70 -7.32 -2.54 9.51
CA CYS A 70 -8.11 -2.62 8.27
C CYS A 70 -8.62 -4.05 8.02
N HIS A 71 -7.79 -5.07 8.29
CA HIS A 71 -8.17 -6.47 8.11
C HIS A 71 -9.16 -6.94 9.20
N ALA A 72 -8.96 -6.52 10.46
CA ALA A 72 -9.84 -6.87 11.58
C ALA A 72 -11.23 -6.22 11.49
N LYS A 73 -11.32 -5.05 10.85
CA LYS A 73 -12.60 -4.43 10.46
C LYS A 73 -13.38 -5.28 9.44
N GLY A 74 -12.74 -6.29 8.85
CA GLY A 74 -13.32 -7.23 7.91
C GLY A 74 -13.68 -6.56 6.59
N LEU A 75 -14.02 -7.38 5.60
CA LEU A 75 -14.66 -6.94 4.36
C LEU A 75 -16.12 -6.45 4.60
N PHE A 76 -16.39 -5.74 5.71
CA PHE A 76 -17.74 -5.28 6.06
C PHE A 76 -17.79 -3.82 6.49
N ASP A 77 -16.64 -3.15 6.67
CA ASP A 77 -16.59 -1.70 6.84
C ASP A 77 -16.74 -1.04 5.46
N THR A 78 -17.80 -0.26 5.28
CA THR A 78 -18.32 0.17 3.96
C THR A 78 -17.55 1.35 3.33
N ASP A 79 -16.43 1.74 3.93
CA ASP A 79 -15.65 2.93 3.61
C ASP A 79 -14.40 2.64 2.75
N TRP A 80 -14.38 1.55 1.97
CA TRP A 80 -13.30 1.40 0.98
C TRP A 80 -13.53 2.33 -0.20
N ALA A 81 -12.46 2.97 -0.65
CA ALA A 81 -12.43 3.54 -1.99
C ALA A 81 -12.53 2.37 -3.00
N LEU A 82 -13.71 2.14 -3.55
CA LEU A 82 -14.00 1.08 -4.51
C LEU A 82 -13.78 1.56 -5.94
N VAL A 83 -13.18 0.71 -6.77
CA VAL A 83 -13.05 0.90 -8.21
C VAL A 83 -14.07 -0.01 -8.91
N SER A 84 -15.08 0.58 -9.54
CA SER A 84 -16.10 -0.17 -10.30
C SER A 84 -15.48 -0.94 -11.46
N THR A 85 -16.00 -2.14 -11.71
CA THR A 85 -15.67 -2.99 -12.85
C THR A 85 -16.38 -2.57 -14.14
N LEU A 86 -17.27 -1.58 -14.08
CA LEU A 86 -18.22 -1.17 -15.13
C LEU A 86 -19.22 -2.28 -15.55
N ASP A 87 -19.25 -3.41 -14.83
CA ASP A 87 -20.28 -4.43 -14.92
C ASP A 87 -21.12 -4.41 -13.63
N PRO A 88 -22.40 -3.99 -13.68
CA PRO A 88 -23.24 -3.90 -12.47
C PRO A 88 -23.48 -5.24 -11.77
N ALA A 89 -23.42 -6.37 -12.48
CA ALA A 89 -23.58 -7.68 -11.87
C ALA A 89 -22.30 -8.09 -11.13
N LEU A 90 -21.14 -7.86 -11.74
CA LEU A 90 -19.85 -8.12 -11.11
C LEU A 90 -19.60 -7.20 -9.91
N ASP A 91 -19.93 -5.91 -10.02
CA ASP A 91 -19.85 -4.97 -8.90
C ASP A 91 -20.71 -5.44 -7.72
N ARG A 92 -21.94 -5.92 -7.94
CA ARG A 92 -22.77 -6.48 -6.86
C ARG A 92 -22.14 -7.70 -6.19
N LEU A 93 -21.51 -8.60 -6.97
CA LEU A 93 -20.82 -9.77 -6.43
C LEU A 93 -19.59 -9.39 -5.61
N LEU A 94 -18.89 -8.32 -6.00
CA LEU A 94 -17.72 -7.79 -5.31
C LEU A 94 -18.05 -6.80 -4.18
N GLY A 95 -19.32 -6.56 -3.87
CA GLY A 95 -19.71 -5.59 -2.85
C GLY A 95 -19.50 -4.11 -3.24
N GLY A 96 -19.43 -3.83 -4.54
CA GLY A 96 -19.38 -2.49 -5.14
C GLY A 96 -18.17 -2.23 -6.04
N GLY A 97 -17.22 -3.18 -6.15
CA GLY A 97 -16.07 -3.09 -7.04
C GLY A 97 -14.80 -3.66 -6.41
N PHE A 98 -13.63 -3.35 -6.98
CA PHE A 98 -12.34 -3.72 -6.39
C PHE A 98 -11.92 -2.72 -5.30
N PRO A 99 -11.46 -3.18 -4.12
CA PRO A 99 -10.98 -2.30 -3.08
C PRO A 99 -9.61 -1.71 -3.44
N ALA A 100 -9.49 -0.38 -3.39
CA ALA A 100 -8.19 0.29 -3.54
C ALA A 100 -7.25 -0.04 -2.38
N GLY A 101 -5.94 -0.08 -2.65
CA GLY A 101 -4.92 -0.41 -1.65
C GLY A 101 -4.72 -1.92 -1.41
N TYR A 102 -5.46 -2.78 -2.13
CA TYR A 102 -5.33 -4.23 -2.08
C TYR A 102 -4.90 -4.81 -3.43
N LEU A 103 -4.17 -5.92 -3.38
CA LEU A 103 -3.90 -6.74 -4.56
C LEU A 103 -5.10 -7.67 -4.79
N SER A 104 -5.79 -7.48 -5.91
CA SER A 104 -6.85 -8.38 -6.37
C SER A 104 -6.31 -9.25 -7.51
N GLU A 105 -6.36 -10.57 -7.37
CA GLU A 105 -5.98 -11.52 -8.41
C GLU A 105 -7.24 -12.05 -9.11
N ILE A 106 -7.25 -12.01 -10.45
CA ILE A 106 -8.28 -12.63 -11.29
C ILE A 106 -7.66 -13.86 -11.93
N THR A 107 -8.23 -15.03 -11.64
CA THR A 107 -7.80 -16.31 -12.21
C THR A 107 -8.93 -16.91 -13.04
N GLY A 108 -8.58 -17.55 -14.15
CA GLY A 108 -9.53 -18.19 -15.07
C GLY A 108 -8.82 -18.87 -16.23
N GLU A 109 -9.52 -19.78 -16.90
CA GLU A 109 -9.05 -20.42 -18.13
C GLU A 109 -9.01 -19.45 -19.31
N ARG A 110 -8.24 -19.82 -20.35
CA ARG A 110 -8.23 -19.07 -21.61
C ARG A 110 -9.65 -19.05 -22.20
N TYR A 111 -10.12 -17.86 -22.55
CA TYR A 111 -11.26 -17.74 -23.46
C TYR A 111 -10.87 -18.29 -24.84
N GLY A 112 -11.17 -19.57 -25.09
CA GLY A 112 -10.93 -20.18 -26.39
C GLY A 112 -10.57 -21.65 -26.36
N SER A 113 -11.60 -22.50 -26.22
CA SER A 113 -11.75 -23.76 -26.97
C SER A 113 -13.12 -24.38 -26.70
N CYS A 114 -14.19 -23.63 -26.92
CA CYS A 114 -15.51 -24.21 -27.14
C CYS A 114 -16.06 -23.66 -28.46
N PRO A 115 -16.30 -24.49 -29.48
CA PRO A 115 -16.98 -24.02 -30.68
C PRO A 115 -18.39 -23.63 -30.27
N LEU A 116 -18.70 -22.33 -30.27
CA LEU A 116 -20.06 -21.85 -30.08
C LEU A 116 -20.93 -22.49 -31.18
N PRO A 117 -22.09 -23.10 -30.87
CA PRO A 117 -23.05 -23.43 -31.91
C PRO A 117 -23.46 -22.11 -32.57
N LEU A 118 -23.32 -22.06 -33.89
CA LEU A 118 -23.79 -20.96 -34.72
C LEU A 118 -25.27 -20.70 -34.39
N TYR A 119 -25.55 -19.58 -33.72
CA TYR A 119 -26.91 -19.08 -33.60
C TYR A 119 -27.36 -18.63 -34.99
N HIS A 120 -28.18 -19.46 -35.64
CA HIS A 120 -28.96 -19.04 -36.80
C HIS A 120 -29.97 -17.98 -36.34
N VAL A 121 -29.78 -16.75 -36.82
CA VAL A 121 -30.80 -15.70 -36.75
C VAL A 121 -31.76 -15.94 -37.92
N HIS A 122 -33.02 -16.23 -37.60
CA HIS A 122 -34.15 -16.14 -38.52
C HIS A 122 -34.65 -14.70 -38.60
#